data_AF-A0A1M6GT28-F1
#
_entry.id   AF-A0A1M6GT28-F1
#
_cell.length_a   1.000
_cell.length_b   1.000
_cell.length_c   1.000
_cell.angle_alpha   90.00
_cell.angle_beta   90.00
_cell.angle_gamma   90.00
#
_symmetry.space_group_name_H-M   'P 1'
#
loop_
_entity.id
_entity.type
_entity.pdbx_description
1 polymer ?
#
loop_
_entity_poly.entity_id
_entity_poly.type
_entity_poly.pdbx_seq_one_letter_code
_entity_poly.pdbx_strand_id
1 'polypeptide(L)' 'MPTSDILPDVLRPNLKLVICGTAAAEHSAKLGSYYAGENNRFWRILHETGLTDRLLHTSEYLDC' A
#
# COMPACT_ATOMS: atom_id res chain seq x y z
N MET A 1 -10.15 -20.39 -9.12
CA MET A 1 -10.24 -20.15 -7.67
C MET A 1 -9.53 -18.83 -7.41
N PRO A 2 -10.15 -17.76 -6.88
CA PRO A 2 -9.39 -16.57 -6.55
C PRO A 2 -8.41 -16.94 -5.43
N THR A 3 -7.12 -16.84 -5.72
CA THR A 3 -6.02 -17.12 -4.79
C THR A 3 -6.06 -16.06 -3.69
N SER A 4 -6.23 -16.49 -2.44
CA SER A 4 -6.39 -15.64 -1.25
C SER A 4 -5.17 -14.77 -0.91
N ASP A 5 -4.20 -14.68 -1.82
CA ASP A 5 -2.91 -14.00 -1.67
C ASP A 5 -2.79 -12.73 -2.53
N ILE A 6 -3.79 -12.43 -3.36
CA ILE A 6 -3.79 -11.25 -4.24
C ILE A 6 -4.55 -10.11 -3.55
N LEU A 7 -3.84 -9.03 -3.25
CA LEU A 7 -4.44 -7.77 -2.78
C LEU A 7 -5.15 -7.06 -3.95
N PRO A 8 -6.32 -6.45 -3.72
CA PRO A 8 -7.05 -5.74 -4.76
C PRO A 8 -6.34 -4.43 -5.14
N ASP A 9 -6.30 -4.13 -6.43
CA ASP A 9 -5.79 -2.85 -6.93
C ASP A 9 -6.62 -1.68 -6.38
N VAL A 10 -5.94 -0.62 -5.94
CA VAL A 10 -6.58 0.61 -5.42
C VAL A 10 -6.42 1.72 -6.45
N LEU A 11 -7.35 1.80 -7.39
CA LEU A 11 -7.34 2.76 -8.49
C LEU A 11 -8.66 3.54 -8.56
N ARG A 12 -8.56 4.83 -8.86
CA ARG A 12 -9.70 5.74 -9.06
C ARG A 12 -9.45 6.64 -10.29
N PRO A 13 -10.50 7.17 -10.94
CA PRO A 13 -10.32 8.15 -12.00
C PRO A 13 -9.58 9.41 -11.51
N ASN A 14 -8.85 10.07 -12.40
CA ASN A 14 -8.15 11.35 -12.15
C ASN A 14 -7.02 11.31 -11.10
N LEU A 15 -6.41 10.14 -10.89
CA LEU A 15 -5.20 10.04 -10.05
C LEU A 15 -4.04 10.85 -10.65
N LYS A 16 -3.34 11.60 -9.79
CA LYS A 16 -2.11 12.33 -10.16
C LYS A 16 -0.87 11.45 -10.10
N LEU A 17 -0.92 10.38 -9.31
CA LEU A 17 0.18 9.46 -9.06
C LEU A 17 -0.39 8.06 -8.85
N VAL A 18 0.27 7.05 -9.43
CA VAL A 18 0.03 5.63 -9.17
C VAL A 18 1.35 5.01 -8.75
N ILE A 19 1.35 4.33 -7.61
CA ILE A 19 2.50 3.53 -7.16
C ILE A 19 2.26 2.09 -7.60
N CYS A 20 3.20 1.51 -8.33
CA CYS A 20 3.17 0.10 -8.73
C CYS A 20 4.34 -0.65 -8.08
N GLY A 21 4.03 -1.67 -7.26
CA GLY A 21 5.03 -2.57 -6.68
C GLY A 21 5.36 -3.75 -7.62
N THR A 22 6.51 -4.38 -7.42
CA THR A 22 6.96 -5.52 -8.24
C THR A 22 6.33 -6.85 -7.83
N ALA A 23 6.12 -7.09 -6.54
CA ALA A 23 5.40 -8.25 -6.01
C ALA A 23 4.86 -7.96 -4.60
N ALA A 24 3.66 -8.45 -4.28
CA ALA A 24 3.18 -8.50 -2.91
C ALA A 24 3.98 -9.58 -2.15
N ALA A 25 4.79 -9.18 -1.17
CA ALA A 25 5.43 -10.14 -0.29
C ALA A 25 4.36 -10.96 0.45
N GLU A 26 4.61 -12.24 0.73
CA GLU A 26 3.67 -13.12 1.47
C GLU A 26 3.16 -12.47 2.77
N HIS A 27 3.98 -11.64 3.42
CA HIS A 27 3.60 -10.92 4.63
C HIS A 27 2.50 -9.86 4.39
N SER A 28 2.60 -9.11 3.28
CA SER A 28 1.57 -8.15 2.87
C SER A 28 0.27 -8.85 2.44
N ALA A 29 0.40 -10.01 1.77
CA ALA A 29 -0.74 -10.84 1.40
C ALA A 29 -1.48 -11.39 2.64
N LYS A 30 -0.74 -11.92 3.63
CA LYS A 30 -1.30 -12.42 4.89
C LYS A 30 -1.93 -11.33 5.76
N LEU A 31 -1.37 -10.12 5.75
CA LEU A 31 -1.91 -8.97 6.51
C LEU A 31 -3.02 -8.21 5.76
N GLY A 32 -3.28 -8.54 4.49
CA GLY A 32 -4.30 -7.84 3.70
C GLY A 32 -3.96 -6.37 3.42
N SER A 33 -2.69 -5.96 3.55
CA SER A 33 -2.25 -4.55 3.54
C SER A 33 -0.99 -4.36 2.72
N TYR A 34 -0.99 -3.40 1.80
CA TYR A 34 0.19 -3.11 0.97
C TYR A 34 1.33 -2.55 1.81
N TYR A 35 2.55 -2.99 1.47
CA TYR A 35 3.80 -2.52 2.07
C TYR A 35 3.84 -2.65 3.61
N ALA A 36 3.18 -3.67 4.17
CA ALA A 36 3.05 -3.88 5.62
C ALA A 36 4.27 -4.53 6.31
N GLY A 37 5.37 -4.77 5.59
CA GLY A 37 6.57 -5.34 6.19
C GLY A 37 7.23 -4.38 7.20
N GLU A 38 7.73 -4.90 8.31
CA GLU A 38 8.40 -4.13 9.38
C GLU A 38 9.57 -3.27 8.86
N ASN A 39 10.31 -3.78 7.87
CA ASN A 39 11.41 -3.07 7.22
C ASN A 39 10.98 -2.23 6.00
N ASN A 40 9.69 -2.22 5.67
CA ASN A 40 9.17 -1.46 4.53
C ASN A 40 9.00 0.01 4.90
N ARG A 41 9.70 0.90 4.20
CA ARG A 41 9.68 2.35 4.46
C ARG A 41 8.64 3.11 3.63
N PHE A 42 7.80 2.44 2.85
CA PHE A 42 6.89 3.09 1.90
C PHE A 42 6.04 4.19 2.54
N TRP A 43 5.27 3.86 3.58
CA TRP A 43 4.37 4.81 4.25
C TRP A 43 5.12 5.97 4.91
N ARG A 44 6.31 5.68 5.44
CA ARG A 44 7.19 6.69 6.02
C ARG A 44 7.72 7.66 4.96
N ILE A 45 8.15 7.15 3.81
CA ILE A 45 8.64 7.96 2.69
C ILE A 45 7.53 8.84 2.13
N LEU A 46 6.31 8.34 1.97
CA LEU A 46 5.17 9.16 1.52
C LEU A 46 4.95 10.37 2.43
N HIS A 47 5.01 10.15 3.75
CA HIS A 47 4.86 11.23 4.71
C HIS A 47 6.05 12.19 4.70
N GLU A 48 7.29 11.69 4.73
CA GLU A 48 8.51 12.51 4.73
C GLU A 48 8.67 13.35 3.45
N THR A 49 8.10 12.90 2.33
CA THR A 49 8.10 13.63 1.06
C THR A 49 6.89 14.57 0.89
N GLY A 50 5.97 14.60 1.86
CA GLY A 50 4.76 15.42 1.81
C GLY A 50 3.71 14.93 0.82
N LEU A 51 3.77 13.68 0.36
CA LEU A 51 2.72 13.07 -0.46
C LEU A 51 1.48 12.72 0.37
N THR A 52 1.65 12.59 1.70
CA THR A 52 0.54 12.43 2.66
C THR A 52 0.70 13.42 3.81
N ASP A 53 -0.40 14.07 4.20
CA ASP A 53 -0.41 15.08 5.27
C ASP A 53 -0.01 14.51 6.64
N ARG A 54 -0.23 13.22 6.84
CA ARG A 54 0.16 12.47 8.04
C ARG A 54 0.79 11.13 7.68
N LEU A 55 1.47 10.53 8.65
CA LEU A 55 1.89 9.13 8.55
C LEU A 55 0.67 8.22 8.64
N LEU A 56 0.43 7.45 7.59
CA LEU A 56 -0.65 6.48 7.52
C LEU A 56 -0.20 5.12 8.04
N HIS A 57 -1.10 4.43 8.74
CA HIS A 57 -0.93 3.02 9.05
C HIS A 57 -1.19 2.18 7.80
N THR A 58 -0.51 1.03 7.70
CA THR A 58 -0.57 0.18 6.50
C THR A 58 -1.99 -0.32 6.20
N SER A 59 -2.84 -0.46 7.22
CA SER A 59 -4.25 -0.85 7.07
C SER A 59 -5.16 0.26 6.55
N GLU A 60 -4.72 1.52 6.57
CA GLU A 60 -5.50 2.69 6.11
C GLU A 60 -5.38 2.90 4.58
N TYR A 61 -4.73 1.98 3.87
CA TYR A 61 -4.44 2.12 2.43
C TYR A 61 -5.68 2.23 1.53
N LEU A 62 -6.84 1.74 2.00
CA LEU A 62 -8.13 1.84 1.28
C LEU A 62 -8.86 3.16 1.55
N ASP A 63 -8.56 3.80 2.68
CA ASP A 63 -9.19 5.05 3.13
C ASP A 63 -8.54 6.30 2.50
N CYS A 64 -7.48 6.08 1.71
CA CYS A 64 -6.80 7.10 0.92
C CYS A 64 -7.56 7.40 -0.39
#